data_AF-A0A2W2CCJ4-F1
#
_entry.id   AF-A0A2W2CCJ4-F1
#
_cell.length_a   1.000
_cell.length_b   1.000
_cell.length_c   1.000
_cell.angle_alpha   90.00
_cell.angle_beta   90.00
_cell.angle_gamma   90.00
#
_symmetry.space_group_name_H-M   'P 1'
#
loop_
_entity.id
_entity.type
_entity.pdbx_description
1 polymer ?
#
loop_
_entity_poly.entity_id
_entity_poly.type
_entity_poly.pdbx_seq_one_letter_code
_entity_poly.pdbx_strand_id
1 'polypeptide(L)'
;MSHSVAGEPPSTGRRAAPSTTAVYSAAEWDLLTSLPGQVIVAAAAPGPGRPRRGVAAGLAGLDAVAAGRAFDSDLVRAVVAAIYARHDGTPPPADRLTDLVDLLAACRAAVRVLGRRADPADSAAYRQWVQSVAARVCRAAPAGGAELPPAPVDRRFLDRLGGALGLG
;
A
#
# COMPACT_ATOMS: atom_id res chain seq x y z
N MET A 1 50.25 4.85 37.21
CA MET A 1 49.75 5.85 36.25
C MET A 1 48.66 5.19 35.44
N SER A 2 47.41 5.62 35.68
CA SER A 2 46.22 5.20 34.96
C SER A 2 46.27 5.69 33.51
N HIS A 3 45.66 4.97 32.57
CA HIS A 3 44.61 5.45 31.66
C HIS A 3 44.24 4.32 30.69
N SER A 4 43.10 3.67 30.97
CA SER A 4 42.33 2.93 29.98
C SER A 4 41.80 3.89 28.93
N VAL A 5 42.01 3.59 27.65
CA VAL A 5 41.26 4.20 26.55
C VAL A 5 40.26 3.15 26.06
N ALA A 6 39.03 3.31 26.53
CA ALA A 6 37.86 2.73 25.90
C ALA A 6 37.55 3.56 24.64
N GLY A 7 37.62 2.92 23.48
CA GLY A 7 37.06 3.43 22.24
C GLY A 7 35.69 2.79 22.02
N GLU A 8 34.66 3.60 22.20
CA GLU A 8 33.23 3.29 22.08
C GLU A 8 32.88 2.62 20.72
N PRO A 9 31.90 1.68 20.67
CA PRO A 9 31.41 1.15 19.40
C PRO A 9 30.60 2.22 18.63
N PRO A 10 30.55 2.15 17.29
CA PRO A 10 29.82 3.13 16.50
C PRO A 10 28.34 3.08 16.83
N SER A 11 27.80 4.23 17.23
CA SER A 11 26.37 4.47 17.35
C SER A 11 25.73 4.17 15.99
N THR A 12 25.10 3.01 15.89
CA THR A 12 24.19 2.68 14.80
C THR A 12 23.14 3.78 14.80
N GLY A 13 23.20 4.64 13.77
CA GLY A 13 22.22 5.70 13.54
C GLY A 13 20.85 5.06 13.38
N ARG A 14 20.14 4.90 14.50
CA ARG A 14 18.72 4.58 14.53
C ARG A 14 18.05 5.78 13.89
N ARG A 15 17.75 5.69 12.58
CA ARG A 15 16.77 6.57 11.95
C ARG A 15 15.57 6.56 12.88
N ALA A 16 15.31 7.69 13.54
CA ALA A 16 14.10 7.86 14.30
C ALA A 16 12.96 7.61 13.31
N ALA A 17 12.25 6.51 13.51
CA ALA A 17 11.11 6.20 12.67
C ALA A 17 10.13 7.38 12.84
N PRO A 18 9.50 7.87 11.74
CA PRO A 18 8.58 8.99 11.83
C PRO A 18 7.58 8.75 12.96
N SER A 19 7.23 9.77 13.74
CA SER A 19 6.36 9.66 14.92
C SER A 19 5.07 8.87 14.63
N THR A 20 4.58 8.96 13.38
CA THR A 20 3.43 8.22 12.86
C THR A 20 3.61 6.70 12.87
N THR A 21 4.82 6.17 12.69
CA THR A 21 5.11 4.72 12.68
C THR A 21 5.19 4.12 14.08
N ALA A 22 5.62 4.89 15.08
CA ALA A 22 5.83 4.42 16.46
C ALA A 22 4.53 3.99 17.16
N VAL A 23 3.37 4.39 16.62
CA VAL A 23 2.04 4.11 17.16
C VAL A 23 1.54 2.72 16.75
N TYR A 24 2.19 2.04 15.81
CA TYR A 24 1.79 0.73 15.30
C TYR A 24 2.69 -0.40 15.81
N SER A 25 2.09 -1.54 16.13
CA SER A 25 2.84 -2.79 16.29
C SER A 25 3.43 -3.23 14.94
N ALA A 26 4.43 -4.10 14.97
CA ALA A 26 5.07 -4.61 13.74
C ALA A 26 4.05 -5.27 12.78
N ALA A 27 3.08 -6.03 13.30
CA ALA A 27 2.04 -6.67 12.49
C ALA A 27 1.05 -5.66 11.89
N GLU A 28 0.68 -4.63 12.66
CA GLU A 28 -0.19 -3.54 12.17
C GLU A 28 0.52 -2.73 11.06
N TRP A 29 1.80 -2.44 11.25
CA TRP A 29 2.61 -1.75 10.24
C TRP A 29 2.81 -2.60 8.98
N ASP A 30 3.04 -3.91 9.13
CA ASP A 30 3.14 -4.84 8.01
C ASP A 30 1.83 -4.91 7.20
N LEU A 31 0.68 -4.93 7.88
CA LEU A 31 -0.62 -4.86 7.23
C LEU A 31 -0.75 -3.56 6.40
N LEU A 32 -0.42 -2.41 6.98
CA LEU A 32 -0.55 -1.12 6.29
C LEU A 32 0.40 -0.97 5.08
N THR A 33 1.59 -1.57 5.16
CA THR A 33 2.62 -1.48 4.11
C THR A 33 2.46 -2.54 3.01
N SER A 34 1.84 -3.68 3.30
CA SER A 34 1.57 -4.74 2.31
C SER A 34 0.29 -4.51 1.49
N LEU A 35 -0.71 -3.83 2.07
CA LEU A 35 -2.02 -3.63 1.45
C LEU A 35 -1.96 -3.01 0.04
N PRO A 36 -1.17 -1.94 -0.24
CA PRO A 36 -1.12 -1.35 -1.58
C PRO A 36 -0.63 -2.33 -2.65
N GLY A 37 0.35 -3.18 -2.31
CA GLY A 37 0.85 -4.22 -3.22
C GLY A 37 -0.20 -5.30 -3.51
N GLN A 38 -0.90 -5.77 -2.49
CA GLN A 38 -1.99 -6.75 -2.65
C GLN A 38 -3.12 -6.20 -3.52
N VAL A 39 -3.45 -4.92 -3.37
CA VAL A 39 -4.45 -4.22 -4.19
C VAL A 39 -4.04 -4.18 -5.66
N ILE A 40 -2.77 -3.90 -5.97
CA ILE A 40 -2.27 -3.92 -7.35
C ILE A 40 -2.45 -5.32 -7.95
N VAL A 41 -2.03 -6.36 -7.23
CA VAL A 41 -2.12 -7.75 -7.68
C VAL A 41 -3.57 -8.14 -7.94
N ALA A 42 -4.48 -7.87 -7.00
CA ALA A 42 -5.90 -8.21 -7.15
C ALA A 42 -6.60 -7.41 -8.26
N ALA A 43 -6.23 -6.14 -8.44
CA ALA A 43 -6.76 -5.31 -9.52
C ALA A 43 -6.27 -5.80 -10.89
N ALA A 44 -5.01 -6.25 -10.99
CA ALA A 44 -4.42 -6.75 -12.23
C ALA A 44 -4.79 -8.20 -12.56
N ALA A 45 -5.30 -8.96 -11.58
CA ALA A 45 -5.64 -10.37 -11.76
C ALA A 45 -6.70 -10.58 -12.85
N PRO A 46 -6.49 -11.55 -13.76
CA PRO A 46 -7.50 -11.93 -14.75
C PRO A 46 -8.70 -12.58 -14.06
N GLY A 47 -9.88 -12.50 -14.68
CA GLY A 47 -11.09 -13.11 -14.16
C GLY A 47 -12.25 -13.03 -15.15
N PRO A 48 -13.43 -13.58 -14.83
CA PRO A 48 -14.60 -13.52 -15.70
C PRO A 48 -14.94 -12.07 -16.07
N GLY A 49 -14.89 -11.73 -17.36
CA GLY A 49 -15.12 -10.37 -17.86
C GLY A 49 -13.94 -9.39 -17.68
N ARG A 50 -12.79 -9.84 -17.15
CA ARG A 50 -11.55 -9.06 -17.09
C ARG A 50 -10.51 -9.62 -18.06
N PRO A 51 -10.06 -8.84 -19.04
CA PRO A 51 -8.93 -9.25 -19.86
C PRO A 51 -7.68 -9.37 -18.99
N ARG A 52 -6.75 -10.24 -19.41
CA ARG A 52 -5.43 -10.32 -18.80
C ARG A 52 -4.76 -8.94 -18.92
N ARG A 53 -4.41 -8.34 -17.79
CA ARG A 53 -3.74 -7.04 -17.80
C ARG A 53 -2.26 -7.21 -18.06
N GLY A 54 -1.73 -6.37 -18.95
CA GLY A 54 -0.32 -6.35 -19.28
C GLY A 54 0.51 -5.58 -18.25
N VAL A 55 1.81 -5.49 -18.53
CA VAL A 55 2.80 -4.77 -17.69
C VAL A 55 2.36 -3.32 -17.40
N ALA A 56 1.68 -2.66 -18.34
CA ALA A 56 1.17 -1.30 -18.18
C ALA A 56 0.27 -1.12 -16.95
N ALA A 57 -0.56 -2.11 -16.61
CA ALA A 57 -1.43 -2.03 -15.43
C ALA A 57 -0.64 -2.18 -14.12
N GLY A 58 0.39 -3.03 -14.12
CA GLY A 58 1.32 -3.14 -13.00
C GLY A 58 2.10 -1.84 -12.77
N LEU A 59 2.64 -1.24 -13.84
CA LEU A 59 3.34 0.04 -13.80
C LEU A 59 2.42 1.17 -13.30
N ALA A 60 1.19 1.26 -13.82
CA ALA A 60 0.22 2.24 -13.34
C ALA A 60 -0.08 2.09 -11.83
N GLY A 61 -0.06 0.86 -11.31
CA GLY A 61 -0.17 0.59 -9.88
C GLY A 61 1.04 1.07 -9.09
N LEU A 62 2.25 0.79 -9.57
CA LEU A 62 3.50 1.24 -8.95
C LEU A 62 3.63 2.77 -8.97
N ASP A 63 3.26 3.41 -10.08
CA ASP A 63 3.21 4.87 -10.20
C ASP A 63 2.18 5.46 -9.23
N ALA A 64 1.04 4.79 -9.02
CA ALA A 64 0.05 5.19 -8.03
C ALA A 64 0.57 5.09 -6.58
N VAL A 65 1.37 4.06 -6.29
CA VAL A 65 2.04 3.93 -4.99
C VAL A 65 3.08 5.04 -4.82
N ALA A 66 3.89 5.29 -5.85
CA ALA A 66 4.87 6.37 -5.85
C ALA A 66 4.22 7.76 -5.68
N ALA A 67 3.04 7.98 -6.28
CA ALA A 67 2.27 9.21 -6.12
C ALA A 67 1.88 9.48 -4.65
N GLY A 68 1.85 8.46 -3.79
CA GLY A 68 1.64 8.62 -2.34
C GLY A 68 2.69 9.51 -1.67
N ARG A 69 3.89 9.67 -2.24
CA ARG A 69 4.91 10.59 -1.71
C ARG A 69 4.47 12.05 -1.71
N ALA A 70 3.56 12.41 -2.61
CA ALA A 70 3.03 13.76 -2.77
C ALA A 70 1.73 14.01 -1.98
N PHE A 71 1.21 13.00 -1.26
CA PHE A 71 0.02 13.18 -0.42
C PHE A 71 0.32 14.05 0.79
N ASP A 72 -0.66 14.88 1.17
CA ASP A 72 -0.62 15.67 2.40
C ASP A 72 -1.05 14.85 3.63
N SER A 73 -0.36 13.73 3.85
CA SER A 73 -0.55 12.84 4.99
C SER A 73 0.79 12.22 5.37
N ASP A 74 1.23 12.45 6.61
CA ASP A 74 2.47 11.89 7.12
C ASP A 74 2.43 10.37 7.18
N LEU A 75 1.27 9.80 7.51
CA LEU A 75 1.05 8.36 7.45
C LEU A 75 1.27 7.80 6.03
N VAL A 76 0.65 8.39 5.01
CA VAL A 76 0.80 7.90 3.62
C VAL A 76 2.27 8.00 3.18
N ARG A 77 2.93 9.13 3.44
CA ARG A 77 4.35 9.30 3.13
C ARG A 77 5.23 8.28 3.85
N ALA A 78 4.96 8.00 5.13
CA ALA A 78 5.70 7.00 5.91
C ALA A 78 5.48 5.58 5.37
N VAL A 79 4.26 5.21 4.99
CA VAL A 79 3.95 3.90 4.39
C VAL A 79 4.70 3.73 3.07
N VAL A 80 4.68 4.75 2.19
CA VAL A 80 5.41 4.69 0.92
C VAL A 80 6.92 4.55 1.16
N ALA A 81 7.49 5.32 2.08
CA ALA A 81 8.90 5.21 2.42
C ALA A 81 9.26 3.78 2.92
N ALA A 82 8.41 3.18 3.74
CA ALA A 82 8.63 1.82 4.24
C ALA A 82 8.50 0.75 3.15
N ILE A 83 7.57 0.91 2.20
CA ILE A 83 7.45 0.02 1.03
C ILE A 83 8.77 -0.02 0.27
N TYR A 84 9.34 1.15 -0.04
CA TYR A 84 10.61 1.21 -0.77
C TYR A 84 11.81 0.74 0.05
N ALA A 85 11.87 1.03 1.35
CA ALA A 85 12.96 0.55 2.22
C ALA A 85 12.97 -0.98 2.41
N ARG A 86 11.81 -1.65 2.31
CA ARG A 86 11.71 -3.12 2.39
C ARG A 86 12.33 -3.82 1.18
N HIS A 87 12.36 -3.16 0.02
CA HIS A 87 12.87 -3.73 -1.22
C HIS A 87 14.40 -3.83 -1.28
N ASP A 88 15.13 -3.28 -0.30
CA ASP A 88 16.61 -3.26 -0.28
C ASP A 88 17.25 -4.57 0.23
N GLY A 89 16.50 -5.65 0.50
CA GLY A 89 17.15 -6.90 0.97
C GLY A 89 16.31 -8.15 1.25
N THR A 90 14.96 -8.09 1.21
CA THR A 90 14.13 -9.27 1.52
C THR A 90 13.35 -9.70 0.27
N PRO A 91 13.52 -10.94 -0.23
CA PRO A 91 12.69 -11.43 -1.32
C PRO A 91 11.21 -11.40 -0.89
N PRO A 92 10.30 -10.92 -1.75
CA PRO A 92 8.88 -10.91 -1.41
C PRO A 92 8.45 -12.35 -1.10
N PRO A 93 7.59 -12.57 -0.09
CA PRO A 93 6.99 -13.89 0.09
C PRO A 93 6.30 -14.28 -1.21
N ALA A 94 6.82 -15.34 -1.85
CA ALA A 94 6.21 -15.96 -3.00
C ALA A 94 4.81 -16.44 -2.61
N ASP A 95 3.84 -16.20 -3.49
CA ASP A 95 2.49 -16.76 -3.43
C ASP A 95 1.72 -16.53 -2.13
N ARG A 96 1.15 -15.32 -2.02
CA ARG A 96 -0.29 -15.28 -1.75
C ARG A 96 -0.95 -14.48 -2.85
N LEU A 97 -1.40 -15.17 -3.89
CA LEU A 97 -2.51 -14.67 -4.69
C LEU A 97 -3.63 -14.40 -3.67
N THR A 98 -3.76 -13.14 -3.26
CA THR A 98 -4.67 -12.77 -2.18
C THR A 98 -6.06 -12.96 -2.77
N ASP A 99 -6.81 -13.94 -2.27
CA ASP A 99 -8.22 -14.05 -2.61
C ASP A 99 -8.87 -12.69 -2.35
N LEU A 100 -9.79 -12.27 -3.23
CA LEU A 100 -10.53 -11.04 -3.05
C LEU A 100 -11.18 -10.98 -1.66
N VAL A 101 -11.63 -12.11 -1.12
CA VAL A 101 -12.17 -12.20 0.24
C VAL A 101 -11.14 -11.77 1.28
N ASP A 102 -9.93 -12.31 1.20
CA ASP A 102 -8.82 -12.00 2.11
C ASP A 102 -8.38 -10.54 1.97
N LEU A 103 -8.32 -10.02 0.75
CA LEU A 103 -7.99 -8.61 0.51
C LEU A 103 -9.02 -7.70 1.17
N LEU A 104 -10.32 -7.96 0.97
CA LEU A 104 -11.37 -7.16 1.58
C LEU A 104 -11.36 -7.30 3.11
N ALA A 105 -11.00 -8.46 3.66
CA ALA A 105 -10.80 -8.64 5.09
C ALA A 105 -9.61 -7.82 5.60
N ALA A 106 -8.49 -7.82 4.87
CA ALA A 106 -7.30 -7.01 5.17
C ALA A 106 -7.60 -5.51 5.12
N CYS A 107 -8.37 -5.04 4.13
CA CYS A 107 -8.84 -3.65 4.06
C CYS A 107 -9.64 -3.27 5.31
N ARG A 108 -10.62 -4.09 5.72
CA ARG A 108 -11.42 -3.82 6.93
C ARG A 108 -10.55 -3.86 8.19
N ALA A 109 -9.57 -4.76 8.26
CA ALA A 109 -8.61 -4.81 9.36
C ALA A 109 -7.77 -3.52 9.42
N ALA A 110 -7.28 -3.04 8.28
CA ALA A 110 -6.55 -1.78 8.19
C ALA A 110 -7.42 -0.60 8.64
N VAL A 111 -8.68 -0.50 8.21
CA VAL A 111 -9.62 0.53 8.68
C VAL A 111 -9.78 0.51 10.19
N ARG A 112 -9.92 -0.68 10.80
CA ARG A 112 -10.02 -0.81 12.28
C ARG A 112 -8.73 -0.41 12.99
N VAL A 113 -7.57 -0.72 12.43
CA VAL A 113 -6.28 -0.30 12.98
C VAL A 113 -6.15 1.22 12.92
N LEU A 114 -6.44 1.81 11.76
CA LEU A 114 -6.36 3.26 11.56
C LEU A 114 -7.36 4.00 12.45
N GLY A 115 -8.59 3.52 12.58
CA GLY A 115 -9.59 4.14 13.46
C GLY A 115 -9.23 4.11 14.95
N ARG A 116 -8.31 3.24 15.38
CA ARG A 116 -7.83 3.16 16.77
C ARG A 116 -6.53 3.94 17.03
N ARG A 117 -5.75 4.24 15.99
CA ARG A 117 -4.35 4.66 16.14
C ARG A 117 -3.98 5.93 15.35
N ALA A 118 -4.64 6.20 14.23
CA ALA A 118 -4.39 7.38 13.40
C ALA A 118 -5.42 8.47 13.71
N ASP A 119 -5.06 9.72 13.46
CA ASP A 119 -6.07 10.78 13.39
C ASP A 119 -7.02 10.53 12.21
N PRO A 120 -8.24 11.13 12.24
CA PRO A 120 -9.23 10.89 11.19
C PRO A 120 -8.78 11.34 9.79
N ALA A 121 -7.92 12.36 9.68
CA ALA A 121 -7.47 12.89 8.38
C ALA A 121 -6.45 11.94 7.74
N ASP A 122 -5.44 11.49 8.48
CA ASP A 122 -4.48 10.49 8.01
C ASP A 122 -5.17 9.15 7.67
N SER A 123 -6.13 8.74 8.51
CA SER A 123 -6.94 7.56 8.26
C SER A 123 -7.74 7.67 6.95
N ALA A 124 -8.35 8.82 6.67
CA ALA A 124 -9.07 9.05 5.42
C ALA A 124 -8.12 9.12 4.22
N ALA A 125 -6.99 9.82 4.34
CA ALA A 125 -5.99 9.97 3.29
C ALA A 125 -5.42 8.60 2.87
N TYR A 126 -5.08 7.74 3.84
CA TYR A 126 -4.62 6.39 3.55
C TYR A 126 -5.66 5.57 2.78
N ARG A 127 -6.93 5.58 3.22
CA ARG A 127 -8.00 4.80 2.58
C ARG A 127 -8.24 5.29 1.15
N GLN A 128 -8.31 6.61 0.95
CA GLN A 128 -8.45 7.20 -0.38
C GLN A 128 -7.26 6.90 -1.29
N TRP A 129 -6.04 6.98 -0.76
CA TRP A 129 -4.83 6.67 -1.50
C TRP A 129 -4.85 5.21 -1.99
N VAL A 130 -5.15 4.25 -1.12
CA VAL A 130 -5.26 2.82 -1.47
C VAL A 130 -6.33 2.58 -2.54
N GLN A 131 -7.51 3.20 -2.41
CA GLN A 131 -8.56 3.14 -3.44
C GLN A 131 -8.06 3.72 -4.78
N SER A 132 -7.29 4.81 -4.74
CA SER A 132 -6.75 5.46 -5.93
C SER A 132 -5.70 4.60 -6.66
N VAL A 133 -4.98 3.73 -5.94
CA VAL A 133 -4.06 2.74 -6.52
C VAL A 133 -4.86 1.75 -7.36
N ALA A 134 -5.91 1.14 -6.78
CA ALA A 134 -6.80 0.23 -7.50
C ALA A 134 -7.41 0.88 -8.75
N ALA A 135 -7.89 2.11 -8.61
CA ALA A 135 -8.54 2.85 -9.70
C ALA A 135 -7.58 3.12 -10.88
N ARG A 136 -6.28 3.35 -10.63
CA ARG A 136 -5.28 3.54 -11.70
C ARG A 136 -4.96 2.22 -12.40
N VAL A 137 -4.82 1.12 -11.65
CA VAL A 137 -4.63 -0.21 -12.23
C VAL A 137 -5.82 -0.59 -13.11
N CYS A 138 -7.05 -0.24 -12.70
CA CYS A 138 -8.29 -0.48 -13.46
C CYS A 138 -8.48 0.38 -14.71
N ARG A 139 -7.91 1.58 -14.74
CA ARG A 139 -7.97 2.46 -15.91
C ARG A 139 -6.83 2.27 -16.89
N ALA A 140 -5.78 1.55 -16.50
CA ALA A 140 -4.65 1.28 -17.37
C ALA A 140 -5.10 0.50 -18.62
N ALA A 141 -5.16 1.20 -19.75
CA ALA A 141 -5.45 0.61 -21.04
C ALA A 141 -4.27 -0.28 -21.50
N PRO A 142 -4.51 -1.29 -22.34
CA PRO A 142 -3.46 -1.91 -23.12
C PRO A 142 -2.70 -0.84 -23.91
N ALA A 143 -1.38 -0.96 -24.00
CA ALA A 143 -0.53 0.03 -24.67
C ALA A 143 -1.07 0.38 -26.07
N GLY A 144 -1.38 1.66 -26.30
CA GLY A 144 -1.89 2.18 -27.58
C GLY A 144 -3.41 2.41 -27.66
N GLY A 145 -4.19 2.05 -26.63
CA GLY A 145 -5.63 2.34 -26.55
C GLY A 145 -5.94 3.65 -25.82
N ALA A 146 -7.02 4.33 -26.21
CA ALA A 146 -7.58 5.43 -25.43
C ALA A 146 -8.01 4.96 -24.03
N GLU A 147 -7.98 5.86 -23.02
CA GLU A 147 -8.59 5.60 -21.70
C GLU A 147 -10.08 5.25 -21.91
N LEU A 148 -10.41 3.96 -21.85
CA LEU A 148 -11.78 3.50 -21.86
C LEU A 148 -12.36 3.62 -20.45
N PRO A 149 -13.65 3.95 -20.30
CA PRO A 149 -14.31 3.87 -19.01
C PRO A 149 -14.11 2.48 -18.41
N PRO A 150 -13.93 2.37 -17.07
CA PRO A 150 -13.64 1.09 -16.43
C PRO A 150 -14.74 0.08 -16.75
N ALA A 151 -14.34 -1.14 -17.10
CA ALA A 151 -15.28 -2.20 -17.38
C ALA A 151 -16.25 -2.39 -16.18
N PRO A 152 -17.50 -2.83 -16.40
CA PRO A 152 -18.47 -3.00 -15.29
C PRO A 152 -17.95 -3.87 -14.14
N VAL A 153 -17.10 -4.85 -14.44
CA VAL A 153 -16.42 -5.71 -13.46
C VAL A 153 -15.36 -4.97 -12.63
N ASP A 154 -14.71 -3.96 -13.21
CA ASP A 154 -13.73 -3.12 -12.51
C ASP A 154 -14.44 -2.15 -11.58
N ARG A 155 -15.56 -1.58 -12.03
CA ARG A 155 -16.43 -0.78 -11.18
C ARG A 155 -16.92 -1.56 -9.96
N ARG A 156 -17.45 -2.77 -10.14
CA ARG A 156 -17.90 -3.62 -9.03
C ARG A 156 -16.79 -3.93 -8.02
N PHE A 157 -15.56 -4.10 -8.47
CA PHE A 157 -14.42 -4.31 -7.57
C PHE A 157 -14.04 -3.03 -6.83
N LEU A 158 -14.01 -1.89 -7.51
CA LEU A 158 -13.76 -0.61 -6.88
C LEU A 158 -14.84 -0.27 -5.85
N ASP A 159 -16.10 -0.61 -6.12
CA ASP A 159 -17.22 -0.43 -5.19
C ASP A 159 -17.04 -1.33 -3.94
N ARG A 160 -16.69 -2.61 -4.13
CA ARG A 160 -16.42 -3.54 -3.01
C ARG A 160 -15.21 -3.11 -2.18
N LEU A 161 -14.14 -2.67 -2.84
CA LEU A 161 -12.94 -2.16 -2.20
C LEU A 161 -13.25 -0.89 -1.41
N GLY A 162 -14.00 0.05 -2.01
CA GLY A 162 -14.47 1.27 -1.37
C GLY A 162 -15.31 0.98 -0.12
N GLY A 163 -16.24 0.01 -0.21
CA GLY A 163 -17.02 -0.44 0.94
C GLY A 163 -16.16 -1.06 2.05
N ALA A 164 -15.16 -1.86 1.70
CA ALA A 164 -14.23 -2.43 2.69
C ALA A 164 -13.29 -1.38 3.32
N LEU A 165 -13.00 -0.30 2.59
CA LEU A 165 -12.25 0.86 3.06
C LEU A 165 -13.13 1.92 3.74
N GLY A 166 -14.45 1.71 3.86
CA GLY A 166 -15.37 2.67 4.47
C GLY A 166 -15.40 4.03 3.73
N LEU A 167 -15.39 3.99 2.39
CA LEU A 167 -15.44 5.15 1.50
C LEU A 167 -16.79 5.30 0.76
N GLY A 168 -17.75 4.43 1.04
CA GLY A 168 -19.07 4.38 0.39
C GLY A 168 -20.23 4.51 1.36
#